data_AF-A0A2E8HKZ0-F1
#
_entry.id   AF-A0A2E8HKZ0-F1
#
_cell.length_a   1.000
_cell.length_b   1.000
_cell.length_c   1.000
_cell.angle_alpha   90.00
_cell.angle_beta   90.00
_cell.angle_gamma   90.00
#
_symmetry.space_group_name_H-M   'P 1'
#
loop_
_entity.id
_entity.type
_entity.pdbx_description
1 polymer ?
#
loop_
_entity_poly.entity_id
_entity_poly.type
_entity_poly.pdbx_seq_one_letter_code
_entity_poly.pdbx_strand_id
1 'polypeptide(L)'
;MWRDPSRWRSRRQRSRRRLNPGSPTTTAPRRRTCRPRRMRPRRRHPRRRLRPASKRHPRRRRFPLGPKKRAESSRREVRVGRSSPRTRLRAEGKRSVRAALMAAAVLCCCTHYSMSSGLIGGIRTVAIPTAENDTPEERIAESLTERISDAFVEDGRLRVVDEETADAVLVLRLRSLEDRPFTFTAQEETEQYRFRIFIDAVLQKTADQRSLLELEGMEGWGTYDAALPEEEGRDVAIESGLDMVIEEVVDRVTASW
;
A
#
# COMPACT_ATOMS: atom_id res chain seq x y z
N MET A 1 6.79 -34.02 -44.24
CA MET A 1 5.76 -35.01 -43.85
C MET A 1 4.56 -34.22 -43.32
N TRP A 2 3.73 -33.67 -44.24
CA TRP A 2 2.28 -33.99 -44.44
C TRP A 2 1.42 -33.77 -43.16
N ARG A 3 0.39 -32.91 -43.06
CA ARG A 3 -0.67 -32.44 -44.00
C ARG A 3 -1.29 -31.05 -43.66
N ASP A 4 -1.46 -30.24 -44.71
CA ASP A 4 -2.63 -29.46 -45.20
C ASP A 4 -3.88 -29.18 -44.30
N PRO A 5 -4.30 -27.90 -44.15
CA PRO A 5 -5.63 -27.50 -43.68
C PRO A 5 -6.45 -26.84 -44.82
N SER A 6 -7.29 -27.61 -45.50
CA SER A 6 -8.32 -27.07 -46.39
C SER A 6 -9.60 -27.92 -46.38
N ARG A 7 -10.75 -27.24 -46.50
CA ARG A 7 -12.15 -27.68 -46.26
C ARG A 7 -12.48 -27.48 -44.78
N TRP A 8 -13.35 -26.55 -44.39
CA TRP A 8 -14.80 -26.60 -44.59
C TRP A 8 -15.39 -25.20 -44.85
N ARG A 9 -15.93 -24.99 -46.05
CA ARG A 9 -17.01 -24.01 -46.32
C ARG A 9 -18.28 -24.80 -46.58
N SER A 10 -19.38 -24.42 -45.94
CA SER A 10 -20.68 -24.14 -46.56
C SER A 10 -21.85 -24.36 -45.60
N ARG A 11 -22.72 -23.34 -45.51
CA ARG A 11 -24.19 -23.35 -45.36
C ARG A 11 -24.66 -22.18 -44.49
N ARG A 12 -24.71 -20.98 -45.08
CA ARG A 12 -25.70 -19.97 -44.69
C ARG A 12 -26.89 -20.12 -45.62
N GLN A 13 -27.90 -20.84 -45.16
CA GLN A 13 -29.19 -20.95 -45.83
C GLN A 13 -30.07 -19.74 -45.49
N ARG A 14 -30.81 -19.36 -46.52
CA ARG A 14 -31.85 -18.33 -46.60
C ARG A 14 -32.94 -18.51 -45.54
N SER A 15 -33.38 -17.40 -44.96
CA SER A 15 -34.79 -17.19 -44.62
C SER A 15 -35.10 -15.69 -44.51
N ARG A 16 -35.27 -15.04 -45.68
CA ARG A 16 -36.04 -13.80 -45.77
C ARG A 16 -37.51 -14.16 -45.49
N ARG A 17 -38.04 -13.84 -44.30
CA ARG A 17 -39.48 -13.81 -44.05
C ARG A 17 -40.01 -12.39 -44.18
N ARG A 18 -41.15 -12.34 -44.86
CA ARG A 18 -41.82 -11.20 -45.46
C ARG A 18 -42.58 -10.37 -44.43
N LEU A 19 -42.66 -9.09 -44.77
CA LEU A 19 -43.61 -8.04 -44.39
C LEU A 19 -45.03 -8.57 -44.12
N ASN A 20 -45.69 -7.98 -43.11
CA ASN A 20 -47.14 -7.95 -42.99
C ASN A 20 -47.58 -6.49 -42.74
N PRO A 21 -48.49 -5.91 -43.55
CA PRO A 21 -49.02 -4.57 -43.36
C PRO A 21 -50.35 -4.59 -42.58
N GLY A 22 -50.65 -3.53 -41.82
CA GLY A 22 -51.95 -3.40 -41.17
C GLY A 22 -52.00 -2.26 -40.14
N SER A 23 -52.16 -1.04 -40.63
CA SER A 23 -52.61 0.13 -39.86
C SER A 23 -54.08 -0.01 -39.42
N PRO A 24 -54.49 0.70 -38.35
CA PRO A 24 -55.44 1.78 -38.59
C PRO A 24 -55.14 3.08 -37.80
N THR A 25 -55.21 4.17 -38.56
CA THR A 25 -55.85 5.47 -38.32
C THR A 25 -56.24 5.94 -36.89
N THR A 26 -55.97 7.25 -36.68
CA THR A 26 -56.83 8.23 -36.00
C THR A 26 -56.53 8.59 -34.52
N THR A 27 -55.76 9.68 -34.34
CA THR A 27 -56.17 10.94 -33.66
C THR A 27 -55.00 11.59 -32.93
N ALA A 28 -54.52 12.71 -33.45
CA ALA A 28 -53.58 13.60 -32.79
C ALA A 28 -54.32 14.60 -31.88
N PRO A 29 -53.93 14.77 -30.60
CA PRO A 29 -54.27 15.97 -29.86
C PRO A 29 -53.16 17.02 -29.96
N ARG A 30 -53.62 18.26 -30.09
CA ARG A 30 -52.89 19.51 -30.33
C ARG A 30 -51.69 19.73 -29.39
N ARG A 31 -50.54 20.04 -30.00
CA ARG A 31 -49.37 20.63 -29.32
C ARG A 31 -49.76 21.98 -28.70
N ARG A 32 -49.82 22.05 -27.37
CA ARG A 32 -49.74 23.31 -26.64
C ARG A 32 -48.26 23.69 -26.52
N THR A 33 -47.87 24.75 -27.22
CA THR A 33 -46.54 25.34 -27.13
C THR A 33 -46.40 26.08 -25.80
N CYS A 34 -45.76 25.45 -24.82
CA CYS A 34 -45.31 26.15 -23.61
C CYS A 34 -44.09 27.02 -23.95
N ARG A 35 -44.27 28.35 -23.87
CA ARG A 35 -43.21 29.35 -23.89
C ARG A 35 -42.12 29.00 -22.86
N PRO A 36 -40.82 29.04 -23.21
CA PRO A 36 -39.77 28.95 -22.21
C PRO A 36 -39.73 30.23 -21.37
N ARG A 37 -39.96 30.07 -20.06
CA ARG A 37 -39.81 31.12 -19.06
C ARG A 37 -38.31 31.38 -18.90
N ARG A 38 -37.84 32.56 -19.33
CA ARG A 38 -36.44 33.00 -19.15
C ARG A 38 -36.05 32.93 -17.67
N MET A 39 -35.25 31.94 -17.28
CA MET A 39 -34.59 31.93 -15.97
C MET A 39 -33.46 32.98 -15.98
N ARG A 40 -33.50 33.87 -14.98
CA ARG A 40 -32.46 34.87 -14.73
C ARG A 40 -31.18 34.15 -14.25
N PRO A 41 -29.98 34.54 -14.71
CA PRO A 41 -28.74 33.95 -14.21
C PRO A 41 -28.55 34.29 -12.71
N ARG A 42 -28.38 33.25 -11.88
CA ARG A 42 -27.96 33.41 -10.48
C ARG A 42 -26.57 34.05 -10.44
N ARG A 43 -26.45 35.13 -9.67
CA ARG A 43 -25.21 35.88 -9.42
C ARG A 43 -24.13 34.93 -8.88
N ARG A 44 -23.00 34.83 -9.57
CA ARG A 44 -21.79 34.15 -9.07
C ARG A 44 -21.22 34.94 -7.90
N HIS A 45 -21.16 34.34 -6.71
CA HIS A 45 -20.37 34.87 -5.61
C HIS A 45 -18.87 34.69 -5.90
N PRO A 46 -18.02 35.70 -5.59
CA PRO A 46 -16.59 35.59 -5.82
C PRO A 46 -15.95 34.59 -4.86
N ARG A 47 -15.21 33.62 -5.42
CA ARG A 47 -14.36 32.66 -4.69
C ARG A 47 -13.34 33.43 -3.86
N ARG A 48 -13.42 33.28 -2.54
CA ARG A 48 -12.45 33.79 -1.57
C ARG A 48 -11.14 33.03 -1.77
N ARG A 49 -10.13 33.68 -2.36
CA ARG A 49 -8.78 33.15 -2.53
C ARG A 49 -8.16 32.91 -1.16
N LEU A 50 -7.97 31.65 -0.76
CA LEU A 50 -7.12 31.30 0.37
C LEU A 50 -5.65 31.43 -0.08
N ARG A 51 -4.89 32.20 0.69
CA ARG A 51 -3.44 32.42 0.51
C ARG A 51 -2.69 31.12 0.85
N PRO A 52 -1.67 30.71 0.09
CA PRO A 52 -0.79 29.62 0.51
C PRO A 52 0.10 30.08 1.67
N ALA A 53 0.15 29.27 2.73
CA ALA A 53 1.05 29.45 3.85
C ALA A 53 2.51 29.22 3.40
N SER A 54 3.38 30.16 3.79
CA SER A 54 4.80 30.19 3.46
C SER A 54 5.58 29.02 4.05
N LYS A 55 6.37 28.35 3.21
CA LYS A 55 7.41 27.36 3.54
C LYS A 55 8.34 27.90 4.65
N ARG A 56 8.55 27.13 5.73
CA ARG A 56 9.65 27.32 6.67
C ARG A 56 10.61 26.13 6.57
N HIS A 57 11.80 26.37 6.04
CA HIS A 57 12.96 25.48 6.12
C HIS A 57 13.60 25.52 7.52
N PRO A 58 13.99 24.38 8.11
CA PRO A 58 14.91 24.37 9.23
C PRO A 58 16.37 24.46 8.74
N ARG A 59 17.11 25.31 9.44
CA ARG A 59 18.48 25.76 9.18
C ARG A 59 19.51 24.64 9.37
N ARG A 60 20.41 24.50 8.38
CA ARG A 60 21.68 23.77 8.48
C ARG A 60 22.52 24.32 9.64
N ARG A 61 22.89 23.47 10.61
CA ARG A 61 23.94 23.79 11.58
C ARG A 61 25.31 23.43 10.99
N ARG A 62 26.19 24.42 10.96
CA ARG A 62 27.59 24.33 10.53
C ARG A 62 28.45 23.66 11.61
N PHE A 63 29.39 22.83 11.17
CA PHE A 63 30.56 22.34 11.90
C PHE A 63 31.45 23.49 12.44
N PRO A 64 32.15 23.26 13.56
CA PRO A 64 33.51 23.75 13.76
C PRO A 64 34.48 22.55 13.91
N LEU A 65 35.41 22.33 12.99
CA LEU A 65 36.79 22.87 12.99
C LEU A 65 37.51 22.70 14.33
N GLY A 66 38.37 21.66 14.40
CA GLY A 66 39.31 21.46 15.50
C GLY A 66 40.54 22.38 15.44
N PRO A 67 41.38 22.40 16.49
CA PRO A 67 42.75 22.89 16.42
C PRO A 67 43.74 21.73 16.60
N LYS A 68 44.62 21.50 15.62
CA LYS A 68 46.01 22.03 15.50
C LYS A 68 47.00 21.46 16.51
N LYS A 69 47.90 20.64 15.95
CA LYS A 69 49.19 20.22 16.51
C LYS A 69 50.04 21.44 16.88
N ARG A 70 50.70 21.38 18.04
CA ARG A 70 51.89 22.20 18.32
C ARG A 70 52.96 21.28 18.88
N ALA A 71 54.00 21.07 18.07
CA ALA A 71 55.27 20.54 18.51
C ALA A 71 56.01 21.65 19.26
N GLU A 72 56.65 21.33 20.39
CA GLU A 72 57.77 22.11 20.88
C GLU A 72 58.75 21.22 21.63
N SER A 73 60.00 21.36 21.23
CA SER A 73 61.16 20.58 21.63
C SER A 73 61.85 21.17 22.86
N SER A 74 62.63 20.30 23.49
CA SER A 74 63.96 20.56 24.08
C SER A 74 64.08 20.64 25.61
N ARG A 75 64.90 19.67 26.07
CA ARG A 75 65.94 19.74 27.11
C ARG A 75 65.64 20.51 28.39
N ARG A 76 65.74 19.78 29.50
CA ARG A 76 66.88 19.92 30.44
C ARG A 76 66.97 18.69 31.36
N GLU A 77 68.15 18.09 31.38
CA GLU A 77 68.58 17.21 32.45
C GLU A 77 68.74 18.02 33.75
N VAL A 78 68.30 17.46 34.87
CA VAL A 78 68.99 17.58 36.16
C VAL A 78 68.86 16.24 36.88
N ARG A 79 70.01 15.62 37.13
CA ARG A 79 70.21 14.45 37.99
C ARG A 79 70.18 14.89 39.45
N VAL A 80 69.66 14.04 40.34
CA VAL A 80 70.15 13.73 41.72
C VAL A 80 68.94 13.36 42.59
N GLY A 81 69.07 12.25 43.34
CA GLY A 81 68.21 11.98 44.48
C GLY A 81 67.77 10.53 44.65
N ARG A 82 68.69 9.66 45.04
CA ARG A 82 68.36 8.40 45.72
C ARG A 82 67.54 8.72 46.97
N SER A 83 66.37 8.12 47.10
CA SER A 83 65.91 7.49 48.35
C SER A 83 64.59 6.77 48.11
N SER A 84 64.62 5.45 48.15
CA SER A 84 63.42 4.63 48.32
C SER A 84 62.81 4.90 49.70
N PRO A 85 61.47 5.02 49.77
CA PRO A 85 60.76 4.43 50.89
C PRO A 85 59.90 3.29 50.36
N ARG A 86 60.18 2.10 50.89
CA ARG A 86 59.30 0.94 50.81
C ARG A 86 57.98 1.28 51.52
N THR A 87 57.03 1.87 50.82
CA THR A 87 55.64 1.95 51.28
C THR A 87 54.91 0.69 50.83
N ARG A 88 54.67 -0.14 51.83
CA ARG A 88 53.98 -1.42 51.82
C ARG A 88 52.76 -1.37 50.89
N LEU A 89 52.84 -2.07 49.76
CA LEU A 89 51.66 -2.57 49.03
C LEU A 89 50.92 -3.49 49.99
N ARG A 90 49.98 -2.90 50.74
CA ARG A 90 49.01 -3.64 51.52
C ARG A 90 48.22 -4.47 50.53
N ALA A 91 48.38 -5.78 50.63
CA ALA A 91 47.73 -6.77 49.80
C ALA A 91 46.21 -6.74 50.04
N GLU A 92 45.52 -5.84 49.35
CA GLU A 92 44.09 -5.97 49.06
C GLU A 92 43.88 -6.30 47.57
N GLY A 93 44.92 -6.81 46.90
CA GLY A 93 44.93 -7.13 45.47
C GLY A 93 44.01 -8.28 45.02
N LYS A 94 43.19 -8.85 45.92
CA LYS A 94 42.21 -9.88 45.57
C LYS A 94 40.78 -9.32 45.45
N ARG A 95 40.44 -8.20 46.10
CA ARG A 95 39.09 -7.63 46.08
C ARG A 95 38.90 -6.65 44.90
N SER A 96 39.90 -5.82 44.64
CA SER A 96 39.86 -4.81 43.56
C SER A 96 39.94 -5.44 42.17
N VAL A 97 40.71 -6.52 42.01
CA VAL A 97 40.80 -7.26 40.75
C VAL A 97 39.49 -7.98 40.45
N ARG A 98 38.82 -8.55 41.46
CA ARG A 98 37.49 -9.19 41.29
C ARG A 98 36.41 -8.18 40.92
N ALA A 99 36.43 -6.99 41.52
CA ALA A 99 35.49 -5.92 41.17
C ALA A 99 35.71 -5.40 39.73
N ALA A 100 36.96 -5.24 39.30
CA ALA A 100 37.29 -4.87 37.92
C ALA A 100 36.94 -5.96 36.90
N LEU A 101 37.14 -7.25 37.25
CA LEU A 101 36.75 -8.39 36.40
C LEU A 101 35.22 -8.51 36.25
N MET A 102 34.47 -8.27 37.34
CA MET A 102 33.00 -8.22 37.32
C MET A 102 32.48 -7.05 36.48
N ALA A 103 33.07 -5.86 36.60
CA ALA A 103 32.68 -4.70 35.80
C ALA A 103 32.97 -4.89 34.30
N ALA A 104 34.09 -5.51 33.95
CA ALA A 104 34.42 -5.85 32.56
C ALA A 104 33.48 -6.94 31.98
N ALA A 105 33.07 -7.91 32.80
CA ALA A 105 32.11 -8.94 32.39
C ALA A 105 30.71 -8.36 32.11
N VAL A 106 30.26 -7.36 32.88
CA VAL A 106 28.98 -6.67 32.67
C VAL A 106 29.00 -5.84 31.39
N LEU A 107 30.12 -5.18 31.06
CA LEU A 107 30.25 -4.38 29.83
C LEU A 107 30.26 -5.25 28.55
N CYS A 108 30.80 -6.47 28.61
CA CYS A 108 30.72 -7.44 27.49
C CYS A 108 29.32 -8.05 27.30
N CYS A 109 28.47 -8.05 28.34
CA CYS A 109 27.14 -8.63 28.27
C CYS A 109 26.13 -7.70 27.56
N CYS A 110 26.41 -6.40 27.49
CA CYS A 110 25.53 -5.42 26.84
C CYS A 110 25.84 -5.16 25.35
N THR A 111 26.91 -5.74 24.79
CA THR A 111 27.36 -5.43 23.41
C THR A 111 26.91 -6.43 22.34
N HIS A 112 26.14 -7.46 22.72
CA HIS A 112 25.58 -8.45 21.80
C HIS A 112 24.05 -8.47 21.78
N TYR A 113 23.42 -7.32 22.02
CA TYR A 113 22.05 -7.12 21.58
C TYR A 113 22.07 -6.55 20.16
N SER A 114 22.37 -7.41 19.19
CA SER A 114 22.09 -7.10 17.79
C SER A 114 20.57 -7.19 17.62
N MET A 115 19.87 -6.09 17.92
CA MET A 115 18.48 -5.87 17.52
C MET A 115 18.41 -5.65 16.00
N SER A 116 18.81 -6.65 15.24
CA SER A 116 18.50 -6.78 13.83
C SER A 116 17.61 -8.01 13.63
N SER A 117 16.65 -8.24 14.53
CA SER A 117 15.45 -9.01 14.23
C SER A 117 14.41 -8.07 13.60
N GLY A 118 14.78 -7.43 12.47
CA GLY A 118 13.78 -6.78 11.62
C GLY A 118 13.04 -7.88 10.88
N LEU A 119 11.71 -7.89 10.98
CA LEU A 119 10.77 -8.79 10.28
C LEU A 119 11.24 -10.24 10.17
N ILE A 120 10.76 -11.08 11.10
CA ILE A 120 11.11 -12.49 11.25
C ILE A 120 11.28 -13.18 9.88
N GLY A 121 12.51 -13.61 9.57
CA GLY A 121 12.88 -14.19 8.26
C GLY A 121 13.87 -13.35 7.44
N GLY A 122 14.18 -12.11 7.87
CA GLY A 122 15.12 -11.23 7.18
C GLY A 122 14.52 -10.49 5.99
N ILE A 123 13.19 -10.47 5.88
CA ILE A 123 12.44 -9.88 4.79
C ILE A 123 12.32 -8.38 5.05
N ARG A 124 12.90 -7.57 4.16
CA ARG A 124 12.84 -6.10 4.24
C ARG A 124 12.25 -5.49 2.99
N THR A 125 12.31 -6.23 1.88
CA THR A 125 11.78 -5.81 0.60
C THR A 125 10.66 -6.72 0.15
N VAL A 126 9.64 -6.15 -0.50
CA VAL A 126 8.52 -6.86 -1.08
C VAL A 126 8.33 -6.42 -2.52
N ALA A 127 8.04 -7.36 -3.41
CA ALA A 127 7.55 -7.07 -4.75
C ALA A 127 6.05 -7.33 -4.82
N ILE A 128 5.34 -6.48 -5.56
CA ILE A 128 3.89 -6.56 -5.73
C ILE A 128 3.63 -6.65 -7.24
N PRO A 129 3.52 -7.86 -7.81
CA PRO A 129 3.11 -8.05 -9.20
C PRO A 129 1.68 -7.54 -9.44
N THR A 130 1.32 -7.45 -10.72
CA THR A 130 -0.08 -7.26 -11.13
C THR A 130 -0.97 -8.35 -10.53
N ALA A 131 -2.09 -7.94 -9.94
CA ALA A 131 -3.04 -8.85 -9.32
C ALA A 131 -3.62 -9.80 -10.36
N GLU A 132 -3.65 -11.08 -10.02
CA GLU A 132 -4.37 -12.07 -10.82
C GLU A 132 -5.86 -11.75 -10.80
N ASN A 133 -6.53 -11.83 -11.95
CA ASN A 133 -7.93 -11.45 -12.08
C ASN A 133 -8.78 -12.62 -12.60
N ASP A 134 -9.69 -13.12 -11.77
CA ASP A 134 -10.68 -14.14 -12.14
C ASP A 134 -12.00 -13.52 -12.66
N THR A 135 -12.06 -12.19 -12.74
CA THR A 135 -13.26 -11.42 -13.08
C THR A 135 -13.11 -10.72 -14.43
N PRO A 136 -14.21 -10.29 -15.07
CA PRO A 136 -14.13 -9.54 -16.33
C PRO A 136 -13.68 -8.07 -16.15
N GLU A 137 -13.48 -7.59 -14.92
CA GLU A 137 -13.25 -6.19 -14.60
C GLU A 137 -11.76 -5.88 -14.36
N GLU A 138 -10.99 -5.77 -15.44
CA GLU A 138 -9.53 -5.58 -15.37
C GLU A 138 -9.13 -4.29 -14.64
N ARG A 139 -9.91 -3.22 -14.80
CA ARG A 139 -9.66 -1.92 -14.15
C ARG A 139 -9.59 -2.02 -12.63
N ILE A 140 -10.36 -2.93 -12.02
CA ILE A 140 -10.39 -3.09 -10.56
C ILE A 140 -9.12 -3.81 -10.10
N ALA A 141 -8.63 -4.79 -10.86
CA ALA A 141 -7.37 -5.46 -10.57
C ALA A 141 -6.16 -4.52 -10.72
N GLU A 142 -6.14 -3.69 -11.78
CA GLU A 142 -5.11 -2.65 -11.97
C GLU A 142 -5.12 -1.65 -10.79
N SER A 143 -6.29 -1.12 -10.43
CA SER A 143 -6.44 -0.20 -9.29
C SER A 143 -6.02 -0.82 -7.96
N LEU A 144 -6.34 -2.10 -7.75
CA LEU A 144 -5.91 -2.84 -6.57
C LEU A 144 -4.37 -2.90 -6.47
N THR A 145 -3.69 -3.27 -7.56
CA THR A 145 -2.21 -3.33 -7.59
C THR A 145 -1.57 -1.97 -7.37
N GLU A 146 -2.06 -0.92 -8.02
CA GLU A 146 -1.51 0.43 -7.85
C GLU A 146 -1.67 0.92 -6.41
N ARG A 147 -2.91 0.86 -5.90
CA ARG A 147 -3.23 1.40 -4.57
C ARG A 147 -2.60 0.60 -3.43
N ILE A 148 -2.49 -0.72 -3.56
CA ILE A 148 -1.82 -1.52 -2.54
C ILE A 148 -0.30 -1.26 -2.55
N SER A 149 0.30 -1.06 -3.72
CA SER A 149 1.71 -0.68 -3.82
C SER A 149 1.98 0.65 -3.14
N ASP A 150 1.12 1.64 -3.39
CA ASP A 150 1.17 2.94 -2.72
C ASP A 150 0.98 2.80 -1.21
N ALA A 151 0.04 1.96 -0.74
CA ALA A 151 -0.19 1.73 0.68
C ALA A 151 1.03 1.09 1.38
N PHE A 152 1.72 0.14 0.76
CA PHE A 152 2.97 -0.41 1.31
C PHE A 152 4.11 0.60 1.33
N VAL A 153 4.19 1.48 0.32
CA VAL A 153 5.15 2.59 0.31
C VAL A 153 4.86 3.59 1.43
N GLU A 154 3.58 3.87 1.70
CA GLU A 154 3.14 4.78 2.77
C GLU A 154 3.37 4.19 4.17
N ASP A 155 3.04 2.92 4.39
CA ASP A 155 3.29 2.21 5.66
C ASP A 155 4.80 2.15 5.98
N GLY A 156 5.63 1.87 4.98
CA GLY A 156 7.09 1.99 5.07
C GLY A 156 7.79 0.93 5.94
N ARG A 157 7.08 -0.05 6.49
CA ARG A 157 7.70 -1.18 7.23
C ARG A 157 8.41 -2.14 6.28
N LEU A 158 7.88 -2.31 5.08
CA LEU A 158 8.50 -3.01 3.95
C LEU A 158 8.87 -2.01 2.85
N ARG A 159 9.97 -2.27 2.13
CA ARG A 159 10.34 -1.48 0.95
C ARG A 159 9.83 -2.18 -0.30
N VAL A 160 9.00 -1.48 -1.08
CA VAL A 160 8.56 -1.98 -2.39
C VAL A 160 9.72 -1.89 -3.39
N VAL A 161 10.05 -3.01 -4.03
CA VAL A 161 11.12 -3.12 -5.05
C VAL A 161 10.69 -4.07 -6.18
N ASP A 162 11.47 -4.13 -7.26
CA ASP A 162 11.24 -5.07 -8.36
C ASP A 162 11.41 -6.53 -7.92
N GLU A 163 10.63 -7.45 -8.51
CA GLU A 163 10.62 -8.89 -8.20
C GLU A 163 12.01 -9.54 -8.18
N GLU A 164 12.90 -9.12 -9.09
CA GLU A 164 14.26 -9.67 -9.20
C GLU A 164 15.12 -9.43 -7.96
N THR A 165 14.79 -8.41 -7.16
CA THR A 165 15.58 -7.96 -6.00
C THR A 165 14.83 -8.07 -4.67
N ALA A 166 13.57 -8.50 -4.70
CA ALA A 166 12.72 -8.57 -3.52
C ALA A 166 13.03 -9.82 -2.68
N ASP A 167 12.98 -9.67 -1.35
CA ASP A 167 13.10 -10.79 -0.41
C ASP A 167 11.83 -11.67 -0.41
N ALA A 168 10.67 -11.05 -0.67
CA ALA A 168 9.37 -11.70 -0.79
C ALA A 168 8.51 -11.08 -1.90
N VAL A 169 7.54 -11.84 -2.40
CA VAL A 169 6.56 -11.43 -3.40
C VAL A 169 5.16 -11.54 -2.79
N LEU A 170 4.38 -10.47 -2.88
CA LEU A 170 2.97 -10.43 -2.47
C LEU A 170 2.10 -10.66 -3.70
N VAL A 171 1.61 -11.89 -3.86
CA VAL A 171 0.69 -12.26 -4.94
C VAL A 171 -0.73 -11.96 -4.51
N LEU A 172 -1.45 -11.17 -5.30
CA LEU A 172 -2.84 -10.79 -5.06
C LEU A 172 -3.72 -11.44 -6.11
N ARG A 173 -4.92 -11.85 -5.70
CA ARG A 173 -5.91 -12.43 -6.60
C ARG A 173 -7.29 -11.83 -6.37
N LEU A 174 -7.83 -11.15 -7.38
CA LEU A 174 -9.21 -10.69 -7.41
C LEU A 174 -10.12 -11.87 -7.77
N ARG A 175 -10.82 -12.40 -6.77
CA ARG A 175 -11.60 -13.64 -6.86
C ARG A 175 -12.97 -13.43 -7.48
N SER A 176 -13.70 -12.45 -6.96
CA SER A 176 -15.05 -12.16 -7.42
C SER A 176 -15.49 -10.76 -7.03
N LEU A 177 -16.48 -10.28 -7.77
CA LEU A 177 -17.15 -9.01 -7.54
C LEU A 177 -18.65 -9.29 -7.49
N GLU A 178 -19.32 -8.76 -6.48
CA GLU A 178 -20.77 -8.88 -6.35
C GLU A 178 -21.42 -7.51 -6.26
N ASP A 179 -22.44 -7.26 -7.08
CA ASP A 179 -23.28 -6.07 -6.97
C ASP A 179 -24.73 -6.51 -6.72
N ARG A 180 -25.28 -6.18 -5.55
CA ARG A 180 -26.63 -6.61 -5.15
C ARG A 180 -27.41 -5.50 -4.43
N PRO A 181 -28.75 -5.49 -4.57
CA PRO A 181 -29.61 -4.66 -3.73
C PRO A 181 -29.32 -4.90 -2.25
N PHE A 182 -29.24 -3.81 -1.48
CA PHE A 182 -28.89 -3.84 -0.07
C PHE A 182 -30.03 -3.33 0.82
N THR A 183 -30.61 -2.17 0.49
CA THR A 183 -31.76 -1.61 1.21
C THR A 183 -32.93 -1.35 0.27
N PHE A 184 -34.14 -1.36 0.84
CA PHE A 184 -35.39 -1.19 0.10
C PHE A 184 -36.30 -0.17 0.80
N THR A 185 -37.08 0.56 0.02
CA THR A 185 -38.12 1.47 0.50
C THR A 185 -39.29 0.69 1.11
N ALA A 186 -40.22 1.40 1.75
CA ALA A 186 -41.50 0.83 2.19
C ALA A 186 -42.38 0.31 1.03
N GLN A 187 -42.07 0.68 -0.22
CA GLN A 187 -42.74 0.24 -1.45
C GLN A 187 -41.98 -0.92 -2.13
N GLU A 188 -41.00 -1.52 -1.46
CA GLU A 188 -40.15 -2.60 -2.00
C GLU A 188 -39.30 -2.18 -3.21
N GLU A 189 -39.00 -0.88 -3.36
CA GLU A 189 -38.07 -0.37 -4.36
C GLU A 189 -36.64 -0.35 -3.80
N THR A 190 -35.64 -0.75 -4.58
CA THR A 190 -34.23 -0.70 -4.14
C THR A 190 -33.79 0.74 -3.89
N GLU A 191 -33.32 1.03 -2.68
CA GLU A 191 -32.75 2.33 -2.31
C GLU A 191 -31.24 2.36 -2.50
N GLN A 192 -30.55 1.29 -2.10
CA GLN A 192 -29.10 1.20 -2.18
C GLN A 192 -28.66 -0.15 -2.73
N TYR A 193 -27.59 -0.10 -3.50
CA TYR A 193 -26.82 -1.27 -3.89
C TYR A 193 -25.59 -1.40 -3.01
N ARG A 194 -25.14 -2.64 -2.81
CA ARG A 194 -23.87 -2.96 -2.17
C ARG A 194 -22.97 -3.69 -3.17
N PHE A 195 -21.81 -3.09 -3.42
CA PHE A 195 -20.74 -3.69 -4.18
C PHE A 195 -19.77 -4.38 -3.21
N ARG A 196 -19.41 -5.64 -3.45
CA ARG A 196 -18.48 -6.43 -2.64
C ARG A 196 -17.33 -6.92 -3.51
N ILE A 197 -16.13 -6.86 -2.95
CA ILE A 197 -14.88 -7.26 -3.57
C ILE A 197 -14.28 -8.37 -2.72
N PHE A 198 -14.01 -9.50 -3.35
CA PHE A 198 -13.36 -10.63 -2.71
C PHE A 198 -11.96 -10.81 -3.26
N ILE A 199 -10.97 -10.85 -2.37
CA ILE A 199 -9.58 -11.06 -2.75
C ILE A 199 -8.91 -12.14 -1.89
N ASP A 200 -7.91 -12.78 -2.48
CA ASP A 200 -6.93 -13.58 -1.77
C ASP A 200 -5.55 -12.91 -1.90
N ALA A 201 -4.70 -13.06 -0.89
CA ALA A 201 -3.32 -12.61 -0.91
C ALA A 201 -2.38 -13.68 -0.36
N VAL A 202 -1.25 -13.87 -1.03
CA VAL A 202 -0.22 -14.83 -0.61
C VAL A 202 1.13 -14.12 -0.60
N LEU A 203 1.79 -14.12 0.56
CA LEU A 203 3.17 -13.65 0.67
C LEU A 203 4.11 -14.84 0.54
N GLN A 204 4.95 -14.83 -0.49
CA GLN A 204 5.89 -15.91 -0.80
C GLN A 204 7.33 -15.41 -0.69
N LYS A 205 8.24 -16.23 -0.19
CA LYS A 205 9.67 -15.91 -0.19
C LYS A 205 10.27 -16.15 -1.58
N THR A 206 11.00 -15.18 -2.13
CA THR A 206 11.53 -15.26 -3.51
C THR A 206 12.53 -16.40 -3.70
N ALA A 207 13.33 -16.71 -2.66
CA ALA A 207 14.43 -17.67 -2.75
C ALA A 207 13.99 -19.13 -2.95
N ASP A 208 12.87 -19.53 -2.34
CA ASP A 208 12.39 -20.92 -2.32
C ASP A 208 10.89 -21.05 -2.66
N GLN A 209 10.23 -19.95 -3.04
CA GLN A 209 8.79 -19.84 -3.29
C GLN A 209 7.93 -20.39 -2.14
N ARG A 210 8.49 -20.40 -0.92
CA ARG A 210 7.75 -20.87 0.24
C ARG A 210 6.72 -19.82 0.63
N SER A 211 5.47 -20.27 0.77
CA SER A 211 4.40 -19.46 1.36
C SER A 211 4.71 -19.13 2.81
N LEU A 212 4.72 -17.83 3.12
CA LEU A 212 4.96 -17.27 4.45
C LEU A 212 3.65 -16.91 5.14
N LEU A 213 2.69 -16.40 4.36
CA LEU A 213 1.38 -15.99 4.82
C LEU A 213 0.37 -16.19 3.69
N GLU A 214 -0.76 -16.80 4.01
CA GLU A 214 -1.90 -16.97 3.12
C GLU A 214 -3.10 -16.29 3.75
N LEU A 215 -3.70 -15.35 3.03
CA LEU A 215 -4.87 -14.60 3.41
C LEU A 215 -5.96 -14.89 2.38
N GLU A 216 -6.93 -15.71 2.74
CA GLU A 216 -8.00 -16.11 1.84
C GLU A 216 -9.33 -15.48 2.25
N GLY A 217 -10.18 -15.21 1.26
CA GLY A 217 -11.56 -14.79 1.46
C GLY A 217 -11.71 -13.42 2.12
N MET A 218 -10.77 -12.51 1.88
CA MET A 218 -10.88 -11.13 2.35
C MET A 218 -11.98 -10.41 1.59
N GLU A 219 -12.71 -9.56 2.30
CA GLU A 219 -13.90 -8.89 1.77
C GLU A 219 -13.86 -7.41 2.10
N GLY A 220 -13.98 -6.59 1.05
CA GLY A 220 -14.29 -5.17 1.17
C GLY A 220 -15.57 -4.85 0.43
N TRP A 221 -16.28 -3.82 0.86
CA TRP A 221 -17.56 -3.46 0.26
C TRP A 221 -17.79 -1.96 0.20
N GLY A 222 -18.78 -1.54 -0.58
CA GLY A 222 -19.23 -0.17 -0.60
C GLY A 222 -20.70 -0.14 -0.93
N THR A 223 -21.37 0.95 -0.58
CA THR A 223 -22.78 1.14 -0.92
C THR A 223 -22.97 2.38 -1.75
N TYR A 224 -23.86 2.31 -2.73
CA TYR A 224 -24.24 3.45 -3.53
C TYR A 224 -25.76 3.53 -3.70
N ASP A 225 -26.26 4.76 -3.88
CA ASP A 225 -27.69 5.05 -3.99
C ASP A 225 -28.20 4.69 -5.39
N ALA A 226 -29.34 4.00 -5.46
CA ALA A 226 -29.98 3.60 -6.71
C ALA A 226 -30.46 4.79 -7.56
N ALA A 227 -30.60 5.98 -6.97
CA ALA A 227 -30.95 7.21 -7.66
C ALA A 227 -29.78 7.86 -8.41
N LEU A 228 -28.54 7.47 -8.12
CA LEU A 228 -27.36 7.97 -8.84
C LEU A 228 -27.21 7.27 -10.19
N PRO A 229 -26.58 7.92 -11.18
CA PRO A 229 -26.11 7.23 -12.38
C PRO A 229 -25.21 6.06 -11.96
N GLU A 230 -25.44 4.89 -12.57
CA GLU A 230 -24.79 3.63 -12.19
C GLU A 230 -23.27 3.76 -12.11
N GLU A 231 -22.62 4.33 -13.13
CA GLU A 231 -21.16 4.50 -13.15
C GLU A 231 -20.65 5.36 -11.97
N GLU A 232 -21.28 6.51 -11.71
CA GLU A 232 -20.81 7.46 -10.69
C GLU A 232 -21.03 6.92 -9.27
N GLY A 233 -22.16 6.25 -9.03
CA GLY A 233 -22.43 5.61 -7.74
C GLY A 233 -21.54 4.38 -7.51
N ARG A 234 -21.43 3.52 -8.52
CA ARG A 234 -20.68 2.27 -8.45
C ARG A 234 -19.20 2.50 -8.21
N ASP A 235 -18.60 3.50 -8.87
CA ASP A 235 -17.18 3.82 -8.66
C ASP A 235 -16.88 4.20 -7.21
N VAL A 236 -17.75 4.96 -6.54
CA VAL A 236 -17.57 5.30 -5.11
C VAL A 236 -17.61 4.06 -4.22
N ALA A 237 -18.50 3.12 -4.52
CA ALA A 237 -18.58 1.86 -3.79
C ALA A 237 -17.36 0.95 -4.03
N ILE A 238 -16.85 0.91 -5.26
CA ILE A 238 -15.61 0.20 -5.60
C ILE A 238 -14.44 0.78 -4.82
N GLU A 239 -14.28 2.10 -4.82
CA GLU A 239 -13.16 2.74 -4.13
C GLU A 239 -13.16 2.44 -2.63
N SER A 240 -14.34 2.47 -2.01
CA SER A 240 -14.53 2.13 -0.58
C SER A 240 -14.25 0.66 -0.29
N GLY A 241 -14.66 -0.25 -1.19
CA GLY A 241 -14.38 -1.68 -1.05
C GLY A 241 -12.90 -1.98 -1.18
N LEU A 242 -12.22 -1.32 -2.12
CA LEU A 242 -10.78 -1.40 -2.29
C LEU A 242 -10.03 -0.87 -1.07
N ASP A 243 -10.45 0.27 -0.50
CA ASP A 243 -9.83 0.83 0.72
C ASP A 243 -9.84 -0.20 1.86
N MET A 244 -10.99 -0.84 2.10
CA MET A 244 -11.13 -1.84 3.15
C MET A 244 -10.22 -3.07 2.95
N VAL A 245 -10.18 -3.65 1.75
CA VAL A 245 -9.31 -4.82 1.52
C VAL A 245 -7.83 -4.45 1.56
N ILE A 246 -7.46 -3.25 1.09
CA ILE A 246 -6.07 -2.81 1.09
C ILE A 246 -5.57 -2.59 2.52
N GLU A 247 -6.35 -1.90 3.34
CA GLU A 247 -6.04 -1.71 4.76
C GLU A 247 -5.90 -3.08 5.45
N GLU A 248 -6.83 -3.99 5.24
CA GLU A 248 -6.80 -5.34 5.81
C GLU A 248 -5.56 -6.14 5.38
N VAL A 249 -5.15 -6.06 4.10
CA VAL A 249 -3.95 -6.74 3.61
C VAL A 249 -2.70 -6.14 4.26
N VAL A 250 -2.54 -4.82 4.24
CA VAL A 250 -1.37 -4.14 4.83
C VAL A 250 -1.27 -4.45 6.31
N ASP A 251 -2.37 -4.39 7.04
CA ASP A 251 -2.42 -4.71 8.47
C ASP A 251 -2.06 -6.16 8.72
N ARG A 252 -2.65 -7.12 8.02
CA ARG A 252 -2.38 -8.55 8.25
C ARG A 252 -0.97 -8.95 7.85
N VAL A 253 -0.48 -8.45 6.72
CA VAL A 253 0.88 -8.69 6.27
C VAL A 253 1.84 -8.13 7.31
N THR A 254 1.66 -6.87 7.72
CA THR A 254 2.59 -6.22 8.64
C THR A 254 2.43 -6.62 10.11
N ALA A 255 1.28 -7.13 10.54
CA ALA A 255 1.04 -7.62 11.90
C ALA A 255 1.58 -9.04 12.15
N SER A 256 1.90 -9.78 11.09
CA SER A 256 2.39 -11.16 11.18
C SER A 256 3.80 -11.28 11.80
N TRP A 257 4.46 -10.17 12.14
CA TRP A 257 5.86 -10.13 12.59
C TRP A 257 6.24 -9.03 13.58
#